data_AF-A0A1C2XYI6-F1
#
_entry.id   AF-A0A1C2XYI6-F1
#
_cell.length_a   1.000
_cell.length_b   1.000
_cell.length_c   1.000
_cell.angle_alpha   90.00
_cell.angle_beta   90.00
_cell.angle_gamma   90.00
#
_symmetry.space_group_name_H-M   'P 1'
#
loop_
_entity.id
_entity.type
_entity.pdbx_description
1 polymer ?
#
loop_
_entity_poly.entity_id
_entity_poly.type
_entity_poly.pdbx_seq_one_letter_code
_entity_poly.pdbx_strand_id
1 'polypeptide(L)'
;MKVKRRLLYPVLLLLIMILSIPGVAYAEFDEYGYNAQARMFIGTLENWEALLQGLPPEPFNPKETDIVFVERKWDKLFDPMIHFNPPLGAGAWQEARLWKYLSGDQLGWTWHQDIEVVYSPDHPILGAFAIPQEAMGLTGFYCTRQQEYLLGPHGQRTVIQDFYVKKSVVIKAIIGLE
;
A
#
# COMPACT_ATOMS: atom_id res chain seq x y z
N MET A 1 -36.78 -23.30 44.95
CA MET A 1 -35.78 -22.74 44.02
C MET A 1 -35.57 -23.66 42.82
N LYS A 2 -36.29 -23.47 41.69
CA LYS A 2 -36.21 -24.35 40.50
C LYS A 2 -36.26 -23.57 39.17
N VAL A 3 -35.59 -22.40 39.09
CA VAL A 3 -35.59 -21.59 37.84
C VAL A 3 -34.19 -21.38 37.25
N LYS A 4 -33.11 -21.83 37.91
CA LYS A 4 -31.75 -21.50 37.43
C LYS A 4 -31.16 -22.44 36.36
N ARG A 5 -31.74 -23.62 36.09
CA ARG A 5 -31.15 -24.60 35.13
C ARG A 5 -31.70 -24.56 33.69
N ARG A 6 -32.91 -24.04 33.45
CA ARG A 6 -33.55 -24.06 32.11
C ARG A 6 -33.03 -22.98 31.15
N LEU A 7 -32.49 -21.87 31.67
CA LEU A 7 -31.89 -20.80 30.87
C LEU A 7 -30.40 -21.02 30.57
N LEU A 8 -29.73 -21.95 31.27
CA LEU A 8 -28.30 -22.23 31.10
C LEU A 8 -28.00 -22.88 29.74
N TYR A 9 -28.85 -23.80 29.30
CA TYR A 9 -28.69 -24.51 28.02
C TYR A 9 -28.84 -23.62 26.76
N PRO A 10 -29.90 -22.80 26.61
CA PRO A 10 -30.02 -21.94 25.43
C PRO A 10 -28.94 -20.85 25.37
N VAL A 11 -28.49 -20.34 26.53
CA VAL A 11 -27.38 -19.38 26.61
C VAL A 11 -26.06 -20.02 26.19
N LEU A 12 -25.81 -21.27 26.61
CA LEU A 12 -24.60 -22.01 26.22
C LEU A 12 -24.58 -22.32 24.71
N LEU A 13 -25.73 -22.70 24.13
CA LEU A 13 -25.87 -22.92 22.68
C LEU A 13 -25.63 -21.64 21.88
N LEU A 14 -26.12 -20.49 22.36
CA LEU A 14 -25.88 -19.20 21.73
C LEU A 14 -24.39 -18.82 21.76
N LEU A 15 -23.72 -19.08 22.88
CA LEU A 15 -22.27 -18.87 23.04
C LEU A 15 -21.44 -19.77 22.11
N ILE A 16 -21.82 -21.05 21.94
CA ILE A 16 -21.16 -21.96 21.00
C ILE A 16 -21.35 -21.46 19.57
N MET A 17 -22.55 -20.99 19.19
CA MET A 17 -22.77 -20.41 17.85
C MET A 17 -21.94 -19.15 17.58
N ILE A 18 -21.74 -18.28 18.59
CA ILE A 18 -20.89 -17.09 18.45
C ILE A 18 -19.41 -17.48 18.35
N LEU A 19 -18.97 -18.53 19.05
CA LEU A 19 -17.60 -19.06 18.97
C LEU A 19 -17.34 -19.85 17.68
N SER A 20 -18.39 -20.33 17.00
CA SER A 20 -18.31 -20.99 15.69
C SER A 20 -18.30 -20.01 14.51
N ILE A 21 -18.38 -18.69 14.77
CA ILE A 21 -18.08 -17.71 13.73
C ILE A 21 -16.58 -17.88 13.45
N PRO A 22 -16.17 -18.28 12.23
CA PRO A 22 -14.76 -18.32 11.91
C PRO A 22 -14.23 -16.92 12.19
N GLY A 23 -13.38 -16.83 13.22
CA GLY A 23 -12.75 -15.59 13.62
C GLY A 23 -12.20 -14.97 12.35
N VAL A 24 -12.53 -13.70 12.13
CA VAL A 24 -11.98 -12.91 11.03
C VAL A 24 -10.48 -13.12 11.07
N ALA A 25 -9.97 -14.01 10.21
CA ALA A 25 -8.56 -14.18 10.01
C ALA A 25 -8.14 -12.83 9.44
N TYR A 26 -7.60 -11.97 10.30
CA TYR A 26 -6.72 -10.94 9.82
C TYR A 26 -5.69 -11.70 8.98
N ALA A 27 -5.80 -11.60 7.66
CA ALA A 27 -4.85 -12.25 6.77
C ALA A 27 -3.47 -11.83 7.27
N GLU A 28 -2.71 -12.81 7.74
CA GLU A 28 -1.33 -12.61 8.10
C GLU A 28 -0.59 -12.28 6.79
N PHE A 29 0.42 -11.43 6.87
CA PHE A 29 1.27 -11.18 5.73
C PHE A 29 1.99 -12.49 5.37
N ASP A 30 2.10 -12.79 4.07
CA ASP A 30 2.87 -13.94 3.61
C ASP A 30 4.38 -13.71 3.75
N GLU A 31 5.18 -14.67 3.29
CA GLU A 31 6.64 -14.62 3.36
C GLU A 31 7.29 -13.47 2.60
N TYR A 32 6.60 -12.87 1.61
CA TYR A 32 7.07 -11.66 0.93
C TYR A 32 6.77 -10.40 1.73
N GLY A 33 5.83 -10.47 2.67
CA GLY A 33 5.21 -9.31 3.28
C GLY A 33 3.98 -8.84 2.52
N TYR A 34 3.31 -9.70 1.74
CA TYR A 34 2.09 -9.37 0.98
C TYR A 34 0.83 -9.79 1.73
N ASN A 35 -0.21 -8.95 1.64
CA ASN A 35 -1.53 -9.20 2.20
C ASN A 35 -2.61 -8.84 1.19
N ALA A 36 -3.10 -9.84 0.47
CA ALA A 36 -4.13 -9.70 -0.56
C ALA A 36 -5.44 -9.10 -0.03
N GLN A 37 -5.87 -9.47 1.18
CA GLN A 37 -7.14 -8.99 1.73
C GLN A 37 -7.05 -7.51 2.15
N ALA A 38 -5.92 -7.14 2.75
CA ALA A 38 -5.64 -5.77 3.16
C ALA A 38 -5.21 -4.86 2.00
N ARG A 39 -4.89 -5.43 0.82
CA ARG A 39 -4.34 -4.72 -0.35
C ARG A 39 -3.09 -3.93 0.03
N MET A 40 -2.18 -4.65 0.67
CA MET A 40 -1.00 -4.08 1.30
C MET A 40 0.21 -4.98 1.08
N PHE A 41 1.37 -4.33 0.97
CA PHE A 41 2.67 -4.98 1.01
C PHE A 41 3.56 -4.22 1.99
N ILE A 42 4.33 -4.93 2.81
CA ILE A 42 5.35 -4.38 3.71
C ILE A 42 6.59 -5.27 3.63
N GLY A 43 7.68 -4.77 3.07
CA GLY A 43 8.91 -5.54 2.90
C GLY A 43 10.05 -4.72 2.32
N THR A 44 10.96 -5.37 1.60
CA THR A 44 11.99 -4.70 0.79
C THR A 44 11.49 -4.47 -0.63
N LEU A 45 12.10 -3.52 -1.33
CA LEU A 45 11.82 -3.29 -2.75
C LEU A 45 12.15 -4.55 -3.58
N GLU A 46 13.22 -5.26 -3.22
CA GLU A 46 13.60 -6.55 -3.84
C GLU A 46 12.52 -7.60 -3.63
N ASN A 47 11.94 -7.74 -2.43
CA ASN A 47 10.84 -8.69 -2.19
C ASN A 47 9.55 -8.32 -2.90
N TRP A 48 9.29 -7.02 -3.09
CA TRP A 48 8.18 -6.56 -3.92
C TRP A 48 8.39 -6.98 -5.38
N GLU A 49 9.59 -6.82 -5.92
CA GLU A 49 9.92 -7.24 -7.28
C GLU A 49 9.87 -8.76 -7.44
N ALA A 50 10.38 -9.51 -6.44
CA ALA A 50 10.31 -10.96 -6.40
C ALA A 50 8.87 -11.47 -6.42
N LEU A 51 7.98 -10.87 -5.61
CA LEU A 51 6.54 -11.17 -5.59
C LEU A 51 5.93 -10.99 -6.99
N LEU A 52 6.21 -9.87 -7.65
CA LEU A 52 5.68 -9.59 -8.99
C LEU A 52 6.22 -10.56 -10.06
N GLN A 53 7.46 -11.01 -9.91
CA GLN A 53 8.10 -11.94 -10.87
C GLN A 53 7.86 -13.42 -10.54
N GLY A 54 7.24 -13.73 -9.40
CA GLY A 54 7.09 -15.11 -8.91
C GLY A 54 8.42 -15.75 -8.52
N LEU A 55 9.41 -14.96 -8.12
CA LEU A 55 10.70 -15.42 -7.59
C LEU A 55 10.60 -15.64 -6.08
N PRO A 56 11.41 -16.52 -5.46
CA PRO A 56 11.40 -16.73 -4.02
C PRO A 56 11.67 -15.44 -3.22
N PRO A 57 11.13 -15.29 -2.00
CA PRO A 57 11.41 -14.14 -1.15
C PRO A 57 12.86 -14.21 -0.63
N GLU A 58 13.48 -13.04 -0.45
CA GLU A 58 14.76 -12.91 0.23
C GLU A 58 14.56 -12.52 1.71
N PRO A 59 15.25 -13.19 2.65
CA PRO A 59 15.23 -12.79 4.04
C PRO A 59 15.95 -11.45 4.20
N PHE A 60 15.38 -10.55 4.99
CA PHE A 60 15.97 -9.24 5.26
C PHE A 60 15.91 -8.88 6.73
N ASN A 61 16.84 -8.04 7.18
CA ASN A 61 16.79 -7.47 8.52
C ASN A 61 16.09 -6.10 8.49
N PRO A 62 15.01 -5.87 9.26
CA PRO A 62 14.30 -4.58 9.30
C PRO A 62 15.12 -3.35 9.74
N LYS A 63 16.36 -3.55 10.17
CA LYS A 63 17.31 -2.50 10.58
C LYS A 63 18.56 -2.45 9.71
N GLU A 64 18.57 -3.19 8.62
CA GLU A 64 19.70 -3.21 7.70
C GLU A 64 19.86 -1.86 7.03
N THR A 65 21.11 -1.41 6.95
CA THR A 65 21.46 -0.21 6.20
C THR A 65 21.57 -0.55 4.73
N ASP A 66 21.37 0.46 3.90
CA ASP A 66 21.49 0.40 2.46
C ASP A 66 20.46 -0.44 1.70
N ILE A 67 19.47 -0.98 2.38
CA ILE A 67 18.30 -1.64 1.78
C ILE A 67 17.14 -0.67 1.67
N VAL A 68 16.46 -0.69 0.51
CA VAL A 68 15.22 0.06 0.29
C VAL A 68 14.05 -0.79 0.78
N PHE A 69 13.42 -0.31 1.84
CA PHE A 69 12.16 -0.84 2.33
C PHE A 69 11.00 -0.16 1.62
N VAL A 70 9.87 -0.86 1.52
CA VAL A 70 8.66 -0.34 0.91
C VAL A 70 7.42 -0.83 1.64
N GLU A 71 6.53 0.12 1.91
CA GLU A 71 5.13 -0.13 2.24
C GLU A 71 4.31 0.30 1.02
N ARG A 72 3.50 -0.61 0.47
CA ARG A 72 2.54 -0.27 -0.59
C ARG A 72 1.14 -0.53 -0.11
N LYS A 73 0.22 0.31 -0.54
CA LYS A 73 -1.22 0.13 -0.34
C LYS A 73 -1.96 0.55 -1.58
N TRP A 74 -3.01 -0.17 -1.93
CA TRP A 74 -3.80 0.15 -3.11
C TRP A 74 -5.27 -0.12 -2.87
N ASP A 75 -6.09 0.37 -3.79
CA ASP A 75 -7.52 0.21 -3.76
C ASP A 75 -7.98 -1.04 -4.53
N LYS A 76 -9.24 -1.42 -4.35
CA LYS A 76 -9.79 -2.61 -5.02
C LYS A 76 -9.76 -2.49 -6.55
N LEU A 77 -9.90 -1.29 -7.12
CA LEU A 77 -9.88 -1.13 -8.57
C LEU A 77 -8.47 -1.34 -9.15
N PHE A 78 -7.44 -1.14 -8.34
CA PHE A 78 -6.03 -1.39 -8.69
C PHE A 78 -5.61 -2.87 -8.54
N ASP A 79 -6.36 -3.71 -7.81
CA ASP A 79 -6.03 -5.13 -7.56
C ASP A 79 -5.50 -5.91 -8.80
N PRO A 80 -6.10 -5.79 -10.00
CA PRO A 80 -5.61 -6.52 -11.17
C PRO A 80 -4.17 -6.19 -11.59
N MET A 81 -3.67 -4.98 -11.26
CA MET A 81 -2.32 -4.53 -11.61
C MET A 81 -1.23 -5.33 -10.89
N ILE A 82 -1.55 -5.93 -9.73
CA ILE A 82 -0.63 -6.83 -9.00
C ILE A 82 -0.29 -8.06 -9.85
N HIS A 83 -1.15 -8.41 -10.80
CA HIS A 83 -0.96 -9.51 -11.75
C HIS A 83 -0.83 -9.00 -13.20
N PHE A 84 -0.35 -7.76 -13.38
CA PHE A 84 -0.11 -7.11 -14.67
C PHE A 84 -1.35 -7.00 -15.58
N ASN A 85 -2.55 -7.03 -15.01
CA ASN A 85 -3.79 -6.79 -15.74
C ASN A 85 -4.23 -5.32 -15.59
N PRO A 86 -4.93 -4.74 -16.59
CA PRO A 86 -5.43 -3.37 -16.49
C PRO A 86 -6.33 -3.14 -15.27
N PRO A 87 -6.34 -1.92 -14.68
CA PRO A 87 -7.23 -1.61 -13.57
C PRO A 87 -8.70 -1.77 -13.94
N LEU A 88 -9.56 -2.02 -12.95
CA LEU A 88 -10.99 -2.25 -13.17
C LEU A 88 -11.77 -0.99 -13.62
N GLY A 89 -11.18 0.20 -13.47
CA GLY A 89 -11.80 1.44 -13.90
C GLY A 89 -11.07 2.68 -13.41
N ALA A 90 -11.50 3.84 -13.89
CA ALA A 90 -11.01 5.14 -13.46
C ALA A 90 -11.11 5.31 -11.93
N GLY A 91 -10.11 5.98 -11.35
CA GLY A 91 -9.99 6.16 -9.91
C GLY A 91 -9.28 5.02 -9.18
N ALA A 92 -8.82 3.98 -9.88
CA ALA A 92 -7.88 3.03 -9.31
C ALA A 92 -6.60 3.73 -8.84
N TRP A 93 -6.09 3.39 -7.67
CA TRP A 93 -4.93 4.06 -7.09
C TRP A 93 -4.03 3.14 -6.28
N GLN A 94 -2.75 3.52 -6.20
CA GLN A 94 -1.79 2.99 -5.24
C GLN A 94 -1.01 4.12 -4.55
N GLU A 95 -0.58 3.86 -3.33
CA GLU A 95 0.40 4.63 -2.58
C GLU A 95 1.60 3.71 -2.28
N ALA A 96 2.80 4.27 -2.37
CA ALA A 96 4.04 3.63 -1.91
C ALA A 96 4.80 4.58 -1.00
N ARG A 97 5.32 4.05 0.12
CA ARG A 97 6.24 4.72 1.03
C ARG A 97 7.51 3.92 1.08
N LEU A 98 8.59 4.51 0.61
CA LEU A 98 9.90 3.91 0.58
C LEU A 98 10.75 4.54 1.67
N TRP A 99 11.61 3.74 2.29
CA TRP A 99 12.63 4.27 3.18
C TRP A 99 13.92 3.45 3.11
N LYS A 100 15.04 4.10 3.42
CA LYS A 100 16.37 3.49 3.43
C LYS A 100 17.18 4.06 4.59
N TYR A 101 17.63 3.20 5.50
CA TYR A 101 18.59 3.60 6.52
C TYR A 101 19.97 3.77 5.86
N LEU A 102 20.58 4.94 6.02
CA LEU A 102 21.84 5.29 5.36
C LEU A 102 23.04 4.84 6.21
N SER A 103 24.17 4.60 5.54
CA SER A 103 25.44 4.18 6.16
C SER A 103 26.55 5.21 5.96
N GLY A 104 27.77 4.88 6.41
CA GLY A 104 28.95 5.74 6.26
C GLY A 104 28.79 7.10 6.95
N ASP A 105 29.13 8.18 6.24
CA ASP A 105 29.03 9.55 6.75
C ASP A 105 27.59 10.01 7.01
N GLN A 106 26.60 9.26 6.48
CA GLN A 106 25.17 9.51 6.67
C GLN A 106 24.54 8.55 7.67
N LEU A 107 25.33 7.81 8.45
CA LEU A 107 24.82 6.90 9.46
C LEU A 107 23.85 7.61 10.43
N GLY A 108 22.70 6.97 10.67
CA GLY A 108 21.62 7.51 11.50
C GLY A 108 20.64 8.43 10.76
N TRP A 109 20.89 8.73 9.48
CA TRP A 109 19.90 9.32 8.60
C TRP A 109 19.07 8.23 7.90
N THR A 110 17.83 8.58 7.60
CA THR A 110 16.91 7.76 6.81
C THR A 110 16.43 8.57 5.62
N TRP A 111 16.64 8.04 4.42
CA TRP A 111 16.01 8.56 3.21
C TRP A 111 14.58 8.04 3.09
N HIS A 112 13.67 8.89 2.61
CA HIS A 112 12.27 8.56 2.41
C HIS A 112 11.77 9.07 1.06
N GLN A 113 10.89 8.28 0.44
CA GLN A 113 10.14 8.69 -0.75
C GLN A 113 8.69 8.17 -0.69
N ASP A 114 7.74 9.09 -0.73
CA ASP A 114 6.31 8.79 -0.82
C ASP A 114 5.80 9.08 -2.23
N ILE A 115 5.01 8.16 -2.80
CA ILE A 115 4.45 8.28 -4.15
C ILE A 115 2.97 7.88 -4.12
N GLU A 116 2.12 8.66 -4.78
CA GLU A 116 0.72 8.29 -5.09
C GLU A 116 0.53 8.28 -6.60
N VAL A 117 -0.07 7.21 -7.11
CA VAL A 117 -0.41 7.04 -8.52
C VAL A 117 -1.90 6.78 -8.66
N VAL A 118 -2.54 7.48 -9.59
CA VAL A 118 -3.97 7.36 -9.89
C VAL A 118 -4.17 7.06 -11.37
N TYR A 119 -5.11 6.16 -11.65
CA TYR A 119 -5.55 5.82 -12.99
C TYR A 119 -6.74 6.69 -13.42
N SER A 120 -6.57 7.44 -14.50
CA SER A 120 -7.62 8.23 -15.16
C SER A 120 -7.47 8.08 -16.68
N PRO A 121 -8.12 7.06 -17.28
CA PRO A 121 -7.91 6.72 -18.68
C PRO A 121 -8.47 7.75 -19.66
N ASP A 122 -9.60 8.36 -19.31
CA ASP A 122 -10.37 9.20 -20.24
C ASP A 122 -10.05 10.70 -20.10
N HIS A 123 -9.60 11.12 -18.92
CA HIS A 123 -9.38 12.53 -18.60
C HIS A 123 -8.01 12.73 -17.93
N PRO A 124 -7.16 13.63 -18.43
CA PRO A 124 -5.88 13.90 -17.79
C PRO A 124 -6.07 14.61 -16.45
N ILE A 125 -5.26 14.24 -15.45
CA ILE A 125 -5.22 14.94 -14.17
C ILE A 125 -4.32 16.17 -14.33
N LEU A 126 -4.94 17.36 -14.40
CA LEU A 126 -4.21 18.61 -14.59
C LEU A 126 -3.18 18.85 -13.48
N GLY A 127 -1.94 19.12 -13.88
CA GLY A 127 -0.81 19.34 -12.98
C GLY A 127 -0.17 18.06 -12.45
N ALA A 128 -0.71 16.88 -12.75
CA ALA A 128 -0.07 15.61 -12.45
C ALA A 128 1.00 15.26 -13.48
N PHE A 129 2.01 14.48 -13.08
CA PHE A 129 2.97 13.90 -14.03
C PHE A 129 2.34 12.66 -14.66
N ALA A 130 2.13 12.68 -15.98
CA ALA A 130 1.72 11.49 -16.70
C ALA A 130 2.84 10.44 -16.66
N ILE A 131 2.50 9.23 -16.24
CA ILE A 131 3.45 8.11 -16.22
C ILE A 131 3.48 7.50 -17.63
N PRO A 132 4.65 7.36 -18.26
CA PRO A 132 4.77 6.78 -19.59
C PRO A 132 4.22 5.35 -19.65
N GLN A 133 3.67 4.96 -20.80
CA GLN A 133 3.13 3.62 -21.01
C GLN A 133 4.20 2.54 -20.79
N GLU A 134 5.46 2.82 -21.13
CA GLU A 134 6.59 1.90 -20.99
C GLU A 134 6.82 1.50 -19.52
N ALA A 135 6.47 2.36 -18.56
CA ALA A 135 6.65 2.11 -17.14
C ALA A 135 5.50 1.32 -16.51
N MET A 136 4.28 1.44 -17.05
CA MET A 136 3.07 0.86 -16.45
C MET A 136 2.39 -0.22 -17.30
N GLY A 137 2.81 -0.41 -18.55
CA GLY A 137 2.17 -1.28 -19.54
C GLY A 137 0.91 -0.68 -20.19
N LEU A 138 0.35 0.39 -19.63
CA LEU A 138 -0.80 1.13 -20.20
C LEU A 138 -0.69 2.64 -19.92
N THR A 139 -1.34 3.43 -20.77
CA THR A 139 -1.51 4.87 -20.58
C THR A 139 -2.57 5.17 -19.51
N GLY A 140 -2.64 6.42 -19.06
CA GLY A 140 -3.70 6.88 -18.16
C GLY A 140 -3.33 6.83 -16.68
N PHE A 141 -2.08 6.52 -16.34
CA PHE A 141 -1.59 6.68 -14.98
C PHE A 141 -0.94 8.04 -14.78
N TYR A 142 -1.18 8.62 -13.61
CA TYR A 142 -0.66 9.92 -13.23
C TYR A 142 -0.10 9.84 -11.81
N CYS A 143 1.12 10.36 -11.63
CA CYS A 143 1.66 10.62 -10.30
C CYS A 143 1.03 11.90 -9.75
N THR A 144 0.25 11.76 -8.67
CA THR A 144 -0.52 12.85 -8.05
C THR A 144 0.13 13.35 -6.76
N ARG A 145 1.07 12.59 -6.20
CA ARG A 145 1.91 13.01 -5.07
C ARG A 145 3.28 12.36 -5.19
N GLN A 146 4.32 13.15 -4.94
CA GLN A 146 5.69 12.68 -4.81
C GLN A 146 6.40 13.54 -3.76
N GLN A 147 6.80 12.93 -2.65
CA GLN A 147 7.53 13.61 -1.60
C GLN A 147 8.83 12.84 -1.32
N GLU A 148 9.95 13.54 -1.33
CA GLU A 148 11.26 12.97 -1.04
C GLU A 148 11.92 13.79 0.06
N TYR A 149 12.44 13.13 1.09
CA TYR A 149 13.06 13.81 2.21
C TYR A 149 14.05 12.91 2.96
N LEU A 150 14.94 13.57 3.72
CA LEU A 150 15.83 12.93 4.67
C LEU A 150 15.30 13.20 6.10
N LEU A 151 15.31 12.17 6.94
CA LEU A 151 15.08 12.27 8.37
C LEU A 151 16.40 11.98 9.09
N GLY A 152 16.87 12.94 9.89
CA GLY A 152 18.10 12.78 10.64
C GLY A 152 17.90 12.16 12.03
N PRO A 153 18.99 11.80 12.72
CA PRO A 153 18.96 11.04 13.98
C PRO A 153 18.29 11.77 15.16
N HIS A 154 18.08 13.08 15.06
CA HIS A 154 17.37 13.89 16.08
C HIS A 154 16.00 14.37 15.59
N GLY A 155 15.46 13.76 14.53
CA GLY A 155 14.16 14.08 13.97
C GLY A 155 14.15 15.29 13.02
N GLN A 156 15.31 15.87 12.68
CA GLN A 156 15.38 16.91 11.66
C GLN A 156 14.94 16.37 10.30
N ARG A 157 14.10 17.14 9.59
CA ARG A 157 13.59 16.77 8.26
C ARG A 157 14.13 17.73 7.21
N THR A 158 14.80 17.19 6.19
CA THR A 158 15.26 17.94 5.02
C THR A 158 14.45 17.51 3.81
N VAL A 159 13.62 18.40 3.28
CA VAL A 159 12.82 18.12 2.08
C VAL A 159 13.69 18.28 0.84
N ILE A 160 13.68 17.26 -0.03
CA ILE A 160 14.36 17.25 -1.34
C ILE A 160 13.34 17.60 -2.43
N GLN A 161 12.19 16.96 -2.40
CA GLN A 161 11.09 17.19 -3.33
C GLN A 161 9.75 17.14 -2.60
N ASP A 162 8.84 18.05 -2.95
CA ASP A 162 7.48 18.05 -2.44
C ASP A 162 6.50 18.46 -3.55
N PHE A 163 5.85 17.46 -4.12
CA PHE A 163 4.90 17.61 -5.20
C PHE A 163 3.57 16.98 -4.79
N TYR A 164 2.47 17.72 -4.98
CA TYR A 164 1.13 17.20 -4.78
C TYR A 164 0.13 17.93 -5.68
N VAL A 165 -0.84 17.16 -6.19
CA VAL A 165 -2.03 17.67 -6.87
C VAL A 165 -3.18 17.72 -5.87
N LYS A 166 -3.96 18.80 -5.90
CA LYS A 166 -5.13 18.92 -5.02
C LYS A 166 -6.12 17.79 -5.31
N LYS A 167 -6.58 17.12 -4.25
CA LYS A 167 -7.55 16.00 -4.35
C LYS A 167 -8.82 16.36 -5.13
N SER A 168 -9.29 17.61 -5.06
CA SER A 168 -10.43 18.07 -5.85
C SER A 168 -10.19 18.03 -7.36
N VAL A 169 -8.97 18.30 -7.81
CA VAL A 169 -8.58 18.21 -9.24
C VAL A 169 -8.52 16.75 -9.67
N VAL A 170 -7.96 15.88 -8.83
CA VAL A 170 -7.94 14.42 -9.07
C VAL A 170 -9.36 13.86 -9.18
N ILE A 171 -10.24 14.21 -8.24
CA ILE A 171 -11.64 13.76 -8.25
C ILE A 171 -12.35 14.22 -9.52
N LYS A 172 -12.23 15.51 -9.88
CA LYS A 172 -12.82 16.07 -11.11
C LYS A 172 -12.46 15.26 -12.35
N ALA A 173 -11.17 14.93 -12.51
CA ALA A 173 -10.70 14.11 -13.64
C ALA A 173 -11.31 12.70 -13.61
N ILE A 174 -11.34 12.04 -12.45
CA ILE A 174 -11.92 10.68 -12.32
C ILE A 174 -13.40 10.64 -12.71
N ILE A 175 -14.17 11.66 -12.34
CA ILE A 175 -15.62 11.70 -12.59
C ILE A 175 -16.01 12.42 -13.90
N GLY A 176 -15.03 12.90 -14.67
CA GLY A 176 -15.26 13.62 -15.93
C GLY A 176 -15.92 14.99 -15.79
N LEU A 177 -15.70 15.68 -14.67
CA LEU A 177 -16.16 17.06 -14.47
C LEU A 177 -15.05 18.06 -14.81
N GLU A 178 -15.30 18.95 -15.77
CA GLU A 178 -14.42 20.07 -16.12
C GLU A 178 -14.31 21.11 -14.98
#